data_AF-A0A501W2K8-F1
#
_entry.id   AF-A0A501W2K8-F1
#
_cell.length_a   1.000
_cell.length_b   1.000
_cell.length_c   1.000
_cell.angle_alpha   90.00
_cell.angle_beta   90.00
_cell.angle_gamma   90.00
#
_symmetry.space_group_name_H-M   'P 1'
#
loop_
_entity.id
_entity.type
_entity.pdbx_description
1 polymer ?
#
loop_
_entity_poly.entity_id
_entity_poly.type
_entity_poly.pdbx_seq_one_letter_code
_entity_poly.pdbx_strand_id
1 'polypeptide(L)' 'MSTAGLSDLYVTAELDRRPTVLPDYRREMLAIHELAGRMAETPDDVLPRFVDLALEITGGVSAGLSLYE' A
#
# COMPACT_ATOMS: atom_id res chain seq x y z
N MET A 1 21.16 9.72 -9.31
CA MET A 1 20.13 8.67 -9.26
C MET A 1 20.48 7.62 -10.30
N SER A 2 20.67 6.36 -9.89
CA SER A 2 20.82 5.26 -10.84
C SER A 2 19.42 4.91 -11.36
N THR A 3 19.21 4.98 -12.67
CA THR A 3 17.97 4.54 -13.32
C THR A 3 18.08 3.05 -13.53
N ALA A 4 17.48 2.25 -12.64
CA ALA A 4 17.32 0.82 -12.88
C ALA A 4 16.50 0.62 -14.16
N GLY A 5 17.05 -0.16 -15.09
CA GLY A 5 16.39 -0.52 -16.34
C GLY A 5 15.53 -1.77 -16.15
N LEU A 6 14.64 -2.04 -17.12
CA LEU A 6 13.85 -3.27 -17.13
C LEU A 6 14.73 -4.54 -17.11
N SER A 7 15.94 -4.45 -17.66
CA SER A 7 16.95 -5.51 -17.63
C SER A 7 17.49 -5.84 -16.24
N ASP A 8 17.33 -4.93 -15.26
CA ASP A 8 17.76 -5.13 -13.87
C ASP A 8 16.66 -5.80 -13.02
N LEU A 9 15.45 -5.98 -13.58
CA LEU A 9 14.32 -6.58 -12.90
C LEU A 9 14.40 -8.12 -12.99
N TYR A 10 14.67 -8.76 -11.85
CA TYR A 10 14.63 -10.21 -11.75
C TYR A 10 13.19 -10.71 -11.49
N VAL A 11 12.48 -11.03 -12.57
CA VAL A 11 11.12 -11.61 -12.52
C VAL A 11 11.23 -13.13 -12.49
N THR A 12 10.71 -13.77 -11.44
CA THR A 12 10.73 -15.24 -11.30
C THR A 12 9.36 -15.84 -11.50
N ALA A 13 9.31 -17.12 -11.85
CA ALA A 13 8.06 -17.90 -11.90
C ALA A 13 7.34 -18.01 -10.54
N GLU A 14 7.97 -17.59 -9.43
CA GLU A 14 7.35 -17.55 -8.12
C GLU A 14 6.27 -16.45 -8.02
N LEU A 15 6.34 -15.42 -8.87
CA LEU A 15 5.30 -14.38 -8.92
C LEU A 15 3.94 -14.93 -9.37
N ASP A 16 3.92 -15.87 -10.32
CA ASP A 16 2.69 -16.50 -10.82
C ASP A 16 2.00 -17.38 -9.77
N ARG A 17 2.74 -17.79 -8.73
CA ARG A 17 2.21 -18.59 -7.62
C ARG A 17 1.54 -17.75 -6.53
N ARG A 18 1.65 -16.42 -6.61
CA ARG A 18 1.02 -15.55 -5.62
C ARG A 18 -0.50 -15.63 -5.75
N PRO A 19 -1.22 -15.83 -4.65
CA PRO A 19 -2.67 -15.78 -4.67
C PRO A 19 -3.14 -14.40 -5.15
N THR A 20 -3.94 -14.38 -6.21
CA THR A 20 -4.67 -13.17 -6.58
C THR A 20 -5.91 -13.07 -5.71
N VAL A 21 -5.96 -12.08 -4.84
CA VAL A 21 -7.13 -11.80 -4.01
C VAL A 21 -7.99 -10.77 -4.73
N LEU A 22 -9.29 -11.05 -4.85
CA LEU A 22 -10.24 -10.06 -5.36
C LEU A 22 -10.33 -8.88 -4.38
N PRO A 23 -10.38 -7.63 -4.88
CA PRO A 23 -10.55 -6.46 -4.02
C PRO A 23 -11.79 -6.57 -3.13
N ASP A 24 -11.64 -6.26 -1.84
CA ASP A 24 -12.78 -6.01 -0.95
C ASP A 24 -13.09 -4.51 -0.99
N TYR A 25 -13.88 -4.12 -1.99
CA TYR A 25 -14.24 -2.71 -2.22
C TYR A 25 -14.90 -2.04 -1.02
N ARG A 26 -15.65 -2.79 -0.20
CA ARG A 26 -16.28 -2.23 1.00
C ARG A 26 -15.22 -1.88 2.02
N ARG A 27 -14.29 -2.80 2.27
CA ARG A 27 -13.18 -2.58 3.21
C ARG A 27 -12.28 -1.44 2.75
N GLU A 28 -11.96 -1.37 1.47
CA GLU A 28 -11.17 -0.27 0.88
C GLU A 28 -11.87 1.08 1.06
N MET A 29 -13.17 1.16 0.77
CA MET A 29 -13.95 2.39 0.96
C MET A 29 -13.95 2.84 2.42
N LEU A 30 -14.14 1.92 3.37
CA LEU A 30 -14.11 2.24 4.80
C LEU A 30 -12.73 2.76 5.24
N ALA A 31 -11.66 2.18 4.73
CA ALA A 31 -10.29 2.62 5.01
C ALA A 31 -10.03 4.05 4.50
N ILE A 32 -10.52 4.38 3.30
CA ILE A 32 -10.44 5.74 2.75
C ILE A 32 -11.20 6.73 3.64
N HIS A 33 -12.40 6.38 4.09
CA HIS A 33 -13.16 7.24 5.01
C HIS A 33 -12.47 7.42 6.37
N GLU A 34 -11.83 6.39 6.90
CA GLU A 34 -11.03 6.49 8.13
C GLU A 34 -9.89 7.51 7.95
N LEU A 35 -9.14 7.40 6.85
CA LEU A 35 -8.04 8.31 6.54
C LEU A 35 -8.53 9.75 6.35
N ALA A 36 -9.68 9.95 5.70
CA ALA A 36 -10.29 11.28 5.56
C ALA A 36 -10.70 11.88 6.91
N GLY A 37 -11.25 11.07 7.82
CA GLY A 37 -11.56 11.50 9.18
C GLY A 37 -10.31 11.92 9.95
N ARG A 38 -9.24 11.11 9.88
CA ARG A 38 -7.95 11.46 10.50
C ARG A 38 -7.33 12.71 9.88
N MET A 39 -7.47 12.93 8.59
CA MET A 39 -6.98 14.15 7.94
C MET A 39 -7.64 15.41 8.53
N ALA A 40 -8.92 15.33 8.91
CA ALA A 40 -9.64 16.44 9.50
C ALA A 40 -9.27 16.66 10.98
N GLU A 41 -9.15 15.58 11.76
CA GLU A 41 -9.06 15.66 13.23
C GLU A 41 -7.63 15.51 13.76
N THR A 42 -6.81 14.67 13.14
CA THR A 42 -5.48 14.23 13.60
C THR A 42 -4.53 14.00 12.40
N PRO A 43 -4.17 15.05 11.64
CA PRO A 43 -3.47 14.91 10.35
C PRO A 43 -2.10 14.22 10.44
N ASP A 44 -1.39 14.39 11.56
CA ASP A 44 -0.10 13.75 11.81
C ASP A 44 -0.19 12.20 11.85
N ASP A 45 -1.37 11.65 12.14
CA ASP A 45 -1.61 10.21 12.21
C ASP A 45 -2.00 9.58 10.86
N VAL A 46 -2.21 10.38 9.81
CA VAL A 46 -2.69 9.87 8.52
C VAL A 46 -1.67 8.95 7.88
N LEU A 47 -0.40 9.36 7.78
CA LEU A 47 0.63 8.59 7.09
C LEU A 47 0.95 7.28 7.81
N PRO A 48 1.17 7.25 9.13
CA PRO A 48 1.33 5.99 9.86
C PRO A 48 0.12 5.07 9.66
N ARG A 49 -1.11 5.59 9.79
CA ARG A 49 -2.31 4.76 9.62
C ARG A 49 -2.47 4.22 8.21
N PHE A 50 -2.11 4.99 7.20
CA PHE A 50 -2.18 4.54 5.82
C PHE A 50 -1.31 3.29 5.63
N VAL A 51 -0.09 3.29 6.13
CA VAL A 51 0.83 2.13 6.04
C VAL A 51 0.22 0.90 6.70
N ASP A 52 -0.38 1.06 7.88
CA ASP A 52 -1.07 -0.03 8.59
C ASP A 52 -2.24 -0.58 7.78
N LEU A 53 -3.12 0.30 7.26
CA LEU A 53 -4.26 -0.09 6.43
C LEU A 53 -3.82 -0.81 5.15
N ALA A 54 -2.73 -0.37 4.52
CA ALA A 54 -2.18 -1.01 3.33
C ALA A 54 -1.71 -2.44 3.64
N LEU A 55 -1.01 -2.66 4.76
CA LEU A 55 -0.64 -4.01 5.21
C LEU A 55 -1.87 -4.88 5.47
N GLU A 56 -2.82 -4.36 6.25
CA GLU A 56 -4.02 -5.08 6.66
C GLU A 56 -4.91 -5.51 5.48
N ILE A 57 -5.07 -4.65 4.47
CA ILE A 57 -5.96 -4.88 3.33
C ILE A 57 -5.30 -5.77 2.29
N THR A 58 -4.01 -5.56 2.02
CA THR A 58 -3.30 -6.31 0.97
C THR A 58 -2.78 -7.66 1.45
N GLY A 59 -2.65 -7.86 2.77
CA GLY A 59 -1.94 -9.01 3.33
C GLY A 59 -0.44 -8.99 3.01
N GLY A 60 0.10 -7.83 2.64
CA GLY A 60 1.50 -7.65 2.32
C GLY A 60 2.41 -7.90 3.53
N VAL A 61 3.64 -8.32 3.27
CA VAL A 61 4.67 -8.51 4.32
C VAL A 61 5.29 -7.16 4.75
N SER A 62 5.22 -6.16 3.87
CA SER A 62 5.76 -4.82 4.10
C SER A 62 4.97 -3.79 3.30
N ALA A 63 4.85 -2.57 3.82
CA ALA A 63 4.32 -1.41 3.12
C ALA A 63 5.15 -0.16 3.44
N GLY A 64 5.06 0.86 2.60
CA GLY A 64 5.76 2.12 2.79
C GLY A 64 5.17 3.22 1.91
N LEU A 65 5.44 4.47 2.30
CA LEU A 65 5.06 5.67 1.56
C LEU A 65 6.32 6.43 1.20
N SER A 66 6.38 6.89 -0.05
CA SER A 66 7.41 7.82 -0.50
C SER A 66 6.79 9.22 -0.58
N LEU A 67 7.39 10.18 0.12
CA LEU A 67 7.00 11.58 0.04
C LEU A 67 7.89 12.29 -0.99
N TYR A 68 7.28 13.20 -1.74
CA TYR A 68 8.01 14.09 -2.64
C TYR A 68 8.16 15.44 -1.93
N GLU A 69 9.37 16.01 -1.99
CA GLU A 69 9.70 17.36 -1.47
C GLU A 69 9.50 18.44 -2.53
#